data_AF-A0A2S9FFA3-F1
#
_entry.id   AF-A0A2S9FFA3-F1
#
_cell.length_a   1.000
_cell.length_b   1.000
_cell.length_c   1.000
_cell.angle_alpha   90.00
_cell.angle_beta   90.00
_cell.angle_gamma   90.00
#
_symmetry.space_group_name_H-M   'P 1'
#
loop_
_entity.id
_entity.type
_entity.pdbx_description
1 polymer ?
#
loop_
_entity_poly.entity_id
_entity_poly.type
_entity_poly.pdbx_seq_one_letter_code
_entity_poly.pdbx_strand_id
1 'polypeptide(L)'
;AGDEVTLVHADDARLRRIAVFDVLINNADRKGGHVLAGVDGGVYGVDHGVTLHVEDKLRTVLWGWAGKPVDDDTLSDVTKLGEALRSDLGAELCCHITPREVAALRARVVALLRNPVMPIADRRRPIPWPAF
;
A
#
# COMPACT_ATOMS: atom_id res chain seq x y z
N ALA A 1 -20.74 -16.07 -21.60
CA ALA A 1 -19.97 -14.82 -21.42
C ALA A 1 -19.97 -14.50 -19.93
N GLY A 2 -18.95 -13.81 -19.41
CA GLY A 2 -18.94 -13.36 -18.01
C GLY A 2 -19.57 -11.97 -17.88
N ASP A 3 -20.24 -11.71 -16.77
CA ASP A 3 -20.85 -10.41 -16.46
C ASP A 3 -19.84 -9.47 -15.79
N GLU A 4 -20.09 -8.16 -15.89
CA GLU A 4 -19.30 -7.14 -15.20
C GLU A 4 -19.56 -7.21 -13.70
N VAL A 5 -18.50 -7.29 -12.90
CA VAL A 5 -18.57 -7.35 -11.44
C VAL A 5 -17.72 -6.23 -10.86
N THR A 6 -18.27 -5.51 -9.87
CA THR A 6 -17.53 -4.52 -9.09
C THR A 6 -17.02 -5.16 -7.80
N LEU A 7 -15.73 -5.00 -7.53
CA LEU A 7 -15.15 -5.36 -6.24
C LEU A 7 -15.37 -4.21 -5.26
N VAL A 8 -16.04 -4.49 -4.14
CA VAL A 8 -16.36 -3.51 -3.10
C VAL A 8 -15.68 -3.89 -1.78
N HIS A 9 -15.33 -2.88 -0.99
CA HIS A 9 -14.86 -3.03 0.38
C HIS A 9 -15.59 -2.04 1.28
N ALA A 10 -15.51 -2.23 2.60
CA ALA A 10 -16.08 -1.30 3.56
C ALA A 10 -15.37 0.07 3.47
N ASP A 11 -16.13 1.16 3.66
CA ASP A 11 -15.57 2.51 3.80
C ASP A 11 -15.10 2.72 5.24
N ASP A 12 -13.95 2.13 5.56
CA ASP A 12 -13.35 2.10 6.89
C ASP A 12 -11.98 2.78 6.89
N ALA A 13 -11.76 3.73 7.81
CA ALA A 13 -10.50 4.46 7.91
C ALA A 13 -9.28 3.53 8.17
N ARG A 14 -9.48 2.38 8.83
CA ARG A 14 -8.43 1.38 9.06
C ARG A 14 -8.03 0.69 7.76
N LEU A 15 -8.99 0.41 6.88
CA LEU A 15 -8.72 -0.13 5.55
C LEU A 15 -8.06 0.90 4.64
N ARG A 16 -8.44 2.19 4.75
CA ARG A 16 -7.76 3.28 4.03
C ARG A 16 -6.28 3.34 4.39
N ARG A 17 -5.94 3.19 5.68
CA ARG A 17 -4.54 3.10 6.13
C ARG A 17 -3.79 1.93 5.50
N ILE A 18 -4.41 0.75 5.39
CA ILE A 18 -3.81 -0.39 4.69
C ILE A 18 -3.62 -0.09 3.19
N ALA A 19 -4.59 0.57 2.55
CA ALA A 19 -4.49 0.94 1.14
C ALA A 19 -3.31 1.89 0.89
N VAL A 20 -3.09 2.89 1.76
CA VAL A 20 -1.93 3.77 1.70
C VAL A 20 -0.64 2.98 1.93
N PHE A 21 -0.63 2.08 2.91
CA PHE A 21 0.51 1.21 3.18
C PHE A 21 0.87 0.34 1.97
N ASP A 22 -0.11 -0.25 1.27
CA ASP A 22 0.08 -1.02 0.04
C ASP A 22 0.78 -0.20 -1.04
N VAL A 23 0.44 1.08 -1.21
CA VAL A 23 1.11 2.00 -2.15
C VAL A 23 2.58 2.19 -1.75
N LEU A 24 2.81 2.46 -0.46
CA LEU A 24 4.14 2.72 0.08
C LEU A 24 5.04 1.49 0.08
N ILE A 25 4.50 0.28 0.20
CA ILE A 25 5.28 -0.96 0.09
C ILE A 25 5.18 -1.60 -1.29
N ASN A 26 4.33 -1.10 -2.19
CA ASN A 26 4.16 -1.63 -3.56
C ASN A 26 3.72 -3.10 -3.49
N ASN A 27 2.65 -3.33 -2.72
CA ASN A 27 2.09 -4.66 -2.52
C ASN A 27 1.51 -5.19 -3.84
N ALA A 28 2.08 -6.28 -4.34
CA ALA A 28 1.69 -6.86 -5.62
C ALA A 28 0.61 -7.95 -5.50
N ASP A 29 0.08 -8.17 -4.29
CA ASP A 29 -0.81 -9.30 -4.04
C ASP A 29 -1.78 -9.12 -2.85
N ARG A 30 -2.27 -7.90 -2.61
CA ARG A 30 -3.27 -7.67 -1.54
C ARG A 30 -4.64 -8.21 -1.93
N LYS A 31 -4.98 -9.40 -1.44
CA LYS A 31 -6.31 -10.03 -1.57
C LYS A 31 -7.23 -9.71 -0.39
N GLY A 32 -8.53 -9.94 -0.55
CA GLY A 32 -9.53 -9.76 0.52
C GLY A 32 -9.20 -10.57 1.77
N GLY A 33 -8.90 -11.85 1.62
CA GLY A 33 -8.56 -12.78 2.70
C GLY A 33 -7.20 -12.52 3.36
N HIS A 34 -6.41 -11.59 2.82
CA HIS A 34 -5.21 -11.13 3.52
C HIS A 34 -5.53 -9.96 4.48
N VAL A 35 -6.78 -9.46 4.52
CA VAL A 35 -7.26 -8.44 5.49
C VAL A 35 -8.04 -9.16 6.58
N LEU A 36 -7.55 -9.11 7.81
CA LEU A 36 -8.16 -9.83 8.93
C LEU A 36 -8.78 -8.84 9.92
N ALA A 37 -10.05 -9.06 10.27
CA ALA A 37 -10.69 -8.36 11.38
C ALA A 37 -10.27 -9.02 12.70
N GLY A 38 -9.61 -8.27 13.57
CA GLY A 38 -9.19 -8.74 14.88
C GLY A 38 -10.33 -8.81 15.87
N VAL A 39 -10.18 -9.67 16.89
CA VAL A 39 -11.12 -9.76 18.03
C VAL A 39 -11.02 -8.56 18.99
N ASP A 40 -9.95 -7.78 18.85
CA ASP A 40 -9.66 -6.55 19.59
C ASP A 40 -10.21 -5.29 18.90
N GLY A 41 -10.91 -5.46 17.77
CA GLY A 41 -11.36 -4.35 16.94
C GLY A 41 -10.25 -3.75 16.06
N GLY A 42 -9.12 -4.43 15.88
CA GLY A 42 -8.10 -4.08 14.89
C GLY A 42 -8.45 -4.57 13.48
N VAL A 43 -7.73 -4.05 12.48
CA VAL A 43 -7.70 -4.60 11.12
C VAL A 43 -6.25 -4.83 10.74
N TYR A 44 -5.93 -6.05 10.29
CA TYR A 44 -4.56 -6.50 10.04
C TYR A 44 -4.37 -6.88 8.58
N GLY A 45 -3.35 -6.29 7.95
CA GLY A 45 -2.82 -6.78 6.68
C GLY A 45 -1.75 -7.85 6.95
N VAL A 46 -1.90 -9.03 6.35
CA VAL A 46 -0.89 -10.10 6.39
C VAL A 46 -0.28 -10.37 5.01
N ASP A 47 0.68 -11.28 4.93
CA ASP A 47 1.28 -11.74 3.66
C ASP A 47 1.88 -10.61 2.79
N HIS A 48 2.98 -10.04 3.29
CA HIS A 48 3.75 -8.99 2.61
C HIS A 48 4.95 -9.54 1.82
N GLY A 49 4.97 -10.84 1.50
CA GLY A 49 6.11 -11.49 0.85
C GLY A 49 6.39 -11.01 -0.57
N VAL A 50 5.41 -10.41 -1.24
CA VAL A 50 5.53 -9.86 -2.60
C VAL A 50 5.37 -8.34 -2.58
N THR A 51 6.28 -7.68 -1.86
CA THR A 51 6.32 -6.23 -1.67
C THR A 51 7.72 -5.68 -1.95
N LEU A 52 7.85 -4.36 -1.89
CA LEU A 52 9.09 -3.57 -1.96
C LEU A 52 9.87 -3.62 -3.27
N HIS A 53 9.35 -4.32 -4.27
CA HIS A 53 9.93 -4.38 -5.61
C HIS A 53 10.19 -2.97 -6.17
N VAL A 54 11.32 -2.82 -6.87
CA VAL A 54 11.81 -1.53 -7.40
C VAL A 54 10.92 -0.96 -8.52
N GLU A 55 10.43 -1.83 -9.40
CA GLU A 55 9.39 -1.47 -10.35
C GLU A 55 8.05 -1.43 -9.65
N ASP A 56 7.17 -0.53 -10.06
CA ASP A 56 5.79 -0.56 -9.62
C ASP A 56 5.15 -1.91 -10.03
N LYS A 57 4.52 -2.57 -9.05
CA LYS A 57 3.87 -3.87 -9.09
C LYS A 57 2.53 -3.84 -8.34
N LEU A 58 2.04 -2.66 -7.93
CA LEU A 58 0.90 -2.52 -7.03
C LEU A 58 -0.34 -3.25 -7.59
N ARG A 59 -0.83 -4.21 -6.83
CA ARG A 59 -2.09 -4.92 -7.08
C ARG A 59 -2.78 -5.15 -5.75
N THR A 60 -3.96 -4.57 -5.61
CA THR A 60 -4.72 -4.60 -4.37
C THR A 60 -6.21 -4.72 -4.65
N VAL A 61 -6.96 -5.18 -3.66
CA VAL A 61 -8.44 -5.13 -3.66
C VAL A 61 -8.97 -3.80 -3.11
N LEU A 62 -8.10 -2.97 -2.53
CA LEU A 62 -8.44 -1.72 -1.86
C LEU A 62 -8.47 -0.51 -2.81
N TRP A 63 -8.87 -0.72 -4.06
CA TRP A 63 -8.93 0.34 -5.08
C TRP A 63 -10.09 1.33 -4.91
N GLY A 64 -11.00 1.13 -3.95
CA GLY A 64 -12.11 2.09 -3.72
C GLY A 64 -11.66 3.46 -3.18
N TRP A 65 -10.38 3.63 -2.86
CA TRP A 65 -9.76 4.94 -2.62
C TRP A 65 -8.96 5.50 -3.80
N ALA A 66 -8.92 4.84 -4.96
CA ALA A 66 -8.20 5.35 -6.14
C ALA A 66 -8.61 6.80 -6.47
N GLY A 67 -7.62 7.67 -6.69
CA GLY A 67 -7.84 9.09 -7.00
C GLY A 67 -8.38 9.94 -5.85
N LYS A 68 -8.63 9.37 -4.66
CA LYS A 68 -9.06 10.12 -3.47
C LYS A 68 -7.85 10.70 -2.72
N PRO A 69 -8.03 11.83 -2.02
CA PRO A 69 -6.97 12.38 -1.17
C PRO A 69 -6.64 11.43 0.00
N VAL A 70 -5.37 11.43 0.40
CA VAL A 70 -4.91 10.81 1.65
C VAL A 70 -5.18 11.78 2.79
N ASP A 71 -5.66 11.27 3.92
CA ASP A 71 -5.95 12.10 5.11
C ASP A 71 -4.69 12.60 5.82
N ASP A 72 -4.83 13.74 6.51
CA ASP A 72 -3.74 14.44 7.19
C ASP A 72 -3.05 13.59 8.27
N ASP A 73 -3.81 12.79 9.02
CA ASP A 73 -3.24 11.89 10.05
C ASP A 73 -2.31 10.86 9.40
N THR A 74 -2.76 10.24 8.31
CA THR A 74 -1.94 9.29 7.56
C THR A 74 -0.75 9.98 6.90
N LEU A 75 -0.90 11.19 6.33
CA LEU A 75 0.22 11.95 5.78
C LEU A 75 1.26 12.35 6.84
N SER A 76 0.83 12.62 8.07
CA SER A 76 1.73 12.85 9.20
C SER A 76 2.61 11.63 9.46
N ASP A 77 2.00 10.43 9.46
CA ASP A 77 2.74 9.18 9.66
C ASP A 77 3.68 8.87 8.47
N VAL A 78 3.27 9.15 7.23
CA VAL A 78 4.12 9.04 6.05
C VAL A 78 5.30 10.02 6.10
N THR A 79 5.08 11.22 6.62
CA THR A 79 6.16 12.20 6.83
C THR A 79 7.19 11.66 7.81
N LYS A 80 6.76 11.14 8.97
CA LYS A 80 7.65 10.49 9.96
C LYS A 80 8.41 9.32 9.36
N LEU A 81 7.76 8.48 8.54
CA LEU A 81 8.44 7.40 7.81
C LEU A 81 9.52 7.94 6.87
N GLY A 82 9.26 9.02 6.14
CA GLY A 82 10.24 9.67 5.26
C GLY A 82 11.45 10.24 6.01
N GLU A 83 11.25 10.72 7.24
CA GLU A 83 12.32 11.14 8.15
C GLU A 83 13.12 9.95 8.66
N ALA A 84 12.46 8.90 9.14
CA ALA A 84 13.11 7.68 9.63
C ALA A 84 13.97 7.02 8.54
N LEU A 85 13.46 6.94 7.30
CA LEU A 85 14.18 6.41 6.14
C LEU A 85 15.40 7.25 5.72
N ARG A 86 15.48 8.52 6.17
CA ARG A 86 16.67 9.38 5.99
C ARG A 86 17.70 9.20 7.11
N SER A 87 17.27 8.69 8.26
CA SER A 87 18.12 8.36 9.39
C SER A 87 18.35 6.84 9.42
N ASP A 88 18.12 6.21 10.56
CA ASP A 88 18.67 4.90 10.88
C ASP A 88 17.89 3.77 10.20
N LEU A 89 16.57 3.94 10.00
CA LEU A 89 15.71 2.92 9.41
C LEU A 89 16.14 2.56 7.98
N GLY A 90 16.62 3.54 7.19
CA GLY A 90 17.11 3.27 5.84
C GLY A 90 18.34 2.36 5.84
N ALA A 91 19.23 2.52 6.80
CA ALA A 91 20.41 1.66 6.96
C ALA A 91 20.03 0.28 7.50
N GLU A 92 19.11 0.21 8.46
CA GLU A 92 18.58 -1.04 9.00
C GLU A 92 17.89 -1.89 7.91
N LEU A 93 17.04 -1.27 7.07
CA LEU A 93 16.40 -1.96 5.95
C LEU A 93 17.43 -2.48 4.94
N CYS A 94 18.54 -1.79 4.71
CA CYS A 94 19.61 -2.29 3.84
C CYS A 94 20.26 -3.59 4.34
N CYS A 95 20.04 -4.00 5.60
CA CYS A 95 20.45 -5.30 6.11
C CYS A 95 19.51 -6.45 5.70
N HIS A 96 18.30 -6.13 5.22
CA HIS A 96 17.24 -7.10 4.92
C HIS A 96 16.79 -7.08 3.46
N ILE A 97 16.82 -5.92 2.83
CA ILE A 97 16.46 -5.70 1.42
C ILE A 97 17.56 -4.91 0.72
N THR A 98 17.51 -4.85 -0.61
CA THR A 98 18.55 -4.18 -1.39
C THR A 98 18.51 -2.66 -1.23
N PRO A 99 19.65 -1.95 -1.41
CA PRO A 99 19.66 -0.49 -1.43
C PRO A 99 18.74 0.12 -2.49
N ARG A 100 18.52 -0.60 -3.61
CA ARG A 100 17.60 -0.17 -4.67
C ARG A 100 16.14 -0.22 -4.22
N GLU A 101 15.75 -1.23 -3.46
CA GLU A 101 14.39 -1.35 -2.90
C GLU A 101 14.14 -0.27 -1.84
N VAL A 102 15.12 0.00 -0.97
CA VAL A 102 15.05 1.12 -0.02
C VAL A 102 14.91 2.46 -0.75
N ALA A 103 15.70 2.69 -1.81
CA ALA A 103 15.59 3.90 -2.62
C ALA A 103 14.21 4.03 -3.29
N ALA A 104 13.65 2.93 -3.79
CA ALA A 104 12.31 2.89 -4.39
C ALA A 104 11.19 3.16 -3.37
N LEU A 105 11.31 2.64 -2.14
CA LEU A 105 10.41 2.97 -1.03
C LEU A 105 10.48 4.47 -0.71
N ARG A 106 11.68 5.03 -0.57
CA ARG A 106 11.88 6.48 -0.33
C ARG A 106 11.28 7.33 -1.45
N ALA A 107 11.46 6.93 -2.70
CA ALA A 107 10.89 7.62 -3.85
C ALA A 107 9.35 7.63 -3.79
N ARG A 108 8.72 6.52 -3.42
CA ARG A 108 7.25 6.42 -3.28
C ARG A 108 6.71 7.25 -2.12
N VAL A 109 7.41 7.28 -0.98
CA VAL A 109 7.09 8.18 0.14
C VAL A 109 7.13 9.65 -0.32
N VAL A 110 8.22 10.07 -0.98
CA VAL A 110 8.35 11.44 -1.48
C VAL A 110 7.27 11.76 -2.52
N ALA A 111 6.96 10.84 -3.42
CA ALA A 111 5.92 11.03 -4.43
C ALA A 111 4.54 11.23 -3.80
N LEU A 112 4.18 10.41 -2.81
CA LEU A 112 2.90 10.52 -2.12
C LEU A 112 2.79 11.81 -1.30
N LEU A 113 3.86 12.25 -0.64
CA LEU A 113 3.85 13.54 0.08
C LEU A 113 3.75 14.74 -0.87
N ARG A 114 4.36 14.66 -2.07
CA ARG A 114 4.29 15.73 -3.08
C ARG A 114 2.93 15.82 -3.75
N ASN A 115 2.24 14.69 -3.91
CA ASN A 115 0.90 14.62 -4.48
C ASN A 115 0.06 13.67 -3.60
N PRO A 116 -0.61 14.19 -2.55
CA PRO A 116 -1.27 13.39 -1.52
C PRO A 116 -2.62 12.81 -1.99
N VAL A 117 -2.56 12.08 -3.11
CA VAL A 117 -3.70 11.46 -3.77
C VAL A 117 -3.33 10.01 -4.07
N MET A 118 -4.25 9.10 -3.74
CA MET A 118 -4.10 7.69 -4.03
C MET A 118 -3.95 7.45 -5.53
N PRO A 119 -3.08 6.53 -5.98
CA PRO A 119 -2.89 6.24 -7.39
C PRO A 119 -4.17 5.67 -8.02
N ILE A 120 -4.27 5.80 -9.33
CA ILE A 120 -5.32 5.17 -10.14
C ILE A 120 -4.86 3.77 -10.58
N ALA A 121 -5.83 2.87 -10.77
CA ALA A 121 -5.58 1.51 -11.26
C ALA A 121 -5.35 1.49 -12.79
N ASP A 122 -4.23 2.05 -13.25
CA ASP A 122 -3.90 2.19 -14.68
C ASP A 122 -3.30 0.92 -15.33
N ARG A 123 -3.10 -0.14 -14.54
CA ARG A 123 -2.47 -1.40 -14.98
C ARG A 123 -3.46 -2.32 -15.66
N ARG A 124 -2.93 -3.19 -16.52
CA ARG A 124 -3.72 -4.26 -17.19
C ARG A 124 -4.36 -5.25 -16.20
N ARG A 125 -3.76 -5.47 -15.02
CA ARG A 125 -4.24 -6.42 -14.00
C ARG A 125 -4.06 -5.85 -12.57
N PRO A 126 -4.85 -4.84 -12.18
CA PRO A 126 -4.67 -4.13 -10.91
C PRO A 126 -5.21 -4.93 -9.71
N ILE A 127 -6.05 -5.94 -9.94
CA ILE A 127 -6.61 -6.80 -8.90
C ILE A 127 -5.79 -8.11 -8.81
N PRO A 128 -5.40 -8.57 -7.60
CA PRO A 128 -4.77 -9.86 -7.41
C PRO A 128 -5.73 -11.04 -7.60
N TRP A 129 -5.19 -12.24 -7.78
CA TRP A 129 -6.02 -13.44 -7.95
C TRP A 129 -5.64 -14.51 -6.91
N PRO A 130 -6.62 -15.14 -6.24
CA PRO A 130 -8.04 -14.75 -6.19
C PRO A 130 -8.23 -13.34 -5.60
N ALA A 131 -9.40 -12.74 -5.83
CA ALA A 131 -9.70 -11.43 -5.24
C ALA A 131 -10.07 -11.54 -3.74
N PHE A 132 -10.45 -12.73 -3.28
CA PHE A 132 -10.79 -13.03 -1.89
C PHE A 132 -9.68 -13.82 -1.21
#